data_AF-A0A447R2J3-F1
#
_entry.id   AF-A0A447R2J3-F1
#
_cell.length_a   1.000
_cell.length_b   1.000
_cell.length_c   1.000
_cell.angle_alpha   90.00
_cell.angle_beta   90.00
_cell.angle_gamma   90.00
#
_symmetry.space_group_name_H-M   'P 1'
#
loop_
_entity.id
_entity.type
_entity.pdbx_description
1 polymer ?
#
loop_
_entity_poly.entity_id
_entity_poly.type
_entity_poly.pdbx_seq_one_letter_code
_entity_poly.pdbx_strand_id
1 'polypeptide(L)'
;MLALLTPHIHKVNLLTLPLQQGLALSAIPVIFTSFGFHGSVPSIVSYMNGNIRKLRWVFMTGSAIPLVAYIFWQLATLGSIDSPTFRGLLASHAGLNGLLQALREVVASPHVELAVHLFADLALATSFLGVALGLFDYLADLFQRRSTVFGRMQTGLITFLPPLAFALFYPRGFVMALGYAGVALAVLALLIPAMLVWQCRKQNSQAGYRVAGGTPALALVFICGIVVIGVQFSIAMGFLPDPG
;
A
#
# COMPACT_ATOMS: atom_id res chain seq x y z
N MET A 1 9.86 10.99 13.92
CA MET A 1 10.42 11.25 12.58
C MET A 1 9.90 12.54 11.97
N LEU A 2 8.59 12.70 11.75
CA LEU A 2 8.04 13.93 11.14
C LEU A 2 8.52 15.22 11.83
N ALA A 3 8.35 15.33 13.14
CA ALA A 3 8.80 16.50 13.91
C ALA A 3 10.33 16.75 13.87
N LEU A 4 11.12 15.71 13.59
CA LEU A 4 12.59 15.81 13.49
C LEU A 4 13.05 16.25 12.11
N LEU A 5 12.30 15.88 11.06
CA LEU A 5 12.58 16.23 9.68
C LEU A 5 12.00 17.59 9.29
N THR A 6 10.89 18.01 9.92
CA THR A 6 10.23 19.29 9.62
C THR A 6 11.13 20.53 9.70
N PRO A 7 12.08 20.66 10.65
CA PRO A 7 12.98 21.81 10.71
C PRO A 7 13.98 21.86 9.53
N HIS A 8 14.21 20.72 8.88
CA HIS A 8 15.19 20.55 7.81
C HIS A 8 14.55 20.67 6.42
N ILE A 9 13.27 21.06 6.31
CA ILE A 9 12.58 21.17 5.03
C ILE A 9 13.08 22.40 4.26
N HIS A 10 13.78 22.16 3.16
CA HIS A 10 14.20 23.22 2.23
C HIS A 10 13.29 23.24 1.01
N LYS A 11 12.67 24.40 0.72
CA LYS A 11 11.74 24.58 -0.42
C LYS A 11 12.38 24.25 -1.78
N VAL A 12 13.69 24.41 -1.89
CA VAL A 12 14.46 24.12 -3.12
C VAL A 12 14.44 22.62 -3.46
N ASN A 13 14.46 21.75 -2.45
CA ASN A 13 14.40 20.30 -2.63
C ASN A 13 13.01 19.86 -3.14
N LEU A 14 11.94 20.56 -2.72
CA LEU A 14 10.57 20.31 -3.20
C LEU A 14 10.32 20.78 -4.64
N LEU A 15 11.11 21.73 -5.15
CA LEU A 15 10.97 22.26 -6.51
C LEU A 15 11.88 21.52 -7.52
N THR A 16 12.89 20.80 -7.03
CA THR A 16 13.86 20.05 -7.86
C THR A 16 13.53 18.56 -7.97
N LEU A 17 12.26 18.21 -7.73
CA LEU A 17 11.77 16.83 -7.85
C LEU A 17 12.21 16.22 -9.19
N PRO A 18 12.75 14.99 -9.20
CA PRO A 18 13.09 14.29 -10.43
C PRO A 18 11.80 13.81 -11.13
N LEU A 19 10.96 14.75 -11.57
CA LEU A 19 9.75 14.51 -12.37
C LEU A 19 10.08 14.02 -13.78
N GLN A 20 11.36 14.09 -14.18
CA GLN A 20 11.82 13.90 -15.55
C GLN A 20 11.73 12.46 -16.08
N GLN A 21 11.36 11.46 -15.28
CA GLN A 21 11.43 10.05 -15.69
C GLN A 21 10.10 9.28 -15.67
N GLY A 22 8.95 9.92 -15.41
CA GLY A 22 7.68 9.19 -15.31
C GLY A 22 7.52 8.34 -14.04
N LEU A 23 8.46 8.46 -13.09
CA LEU A 23 8.43 7.83 -11.77
C LEU A 23 7.11 8.09 -11.01
N ALA A 24 6.52 9.28 -11.19
CA ALA A 24 5.23 9.61 -10.60
C ALA A 24 4.08 8.72 -11.13
N LEU A 25 4.12 8.36 -12.41
CA LEU A 25 3.18 7.40 -12.99
C LEU A 25 3.48 6.00 -12.47
N SER A 26 4.76 5.60 -12.44
CA SER A 26 5.16 4.29 -11.95
C SER A 26 4.81 4.04 -10.48
N ALA A 27 4.70 5.09 -9.66
CA ALA A 27 4.30 4.99 -8.26
C ALA A 27 2.80 4.72 -8.05
N ILE A 28 1.95 4.89 -9.08
CA ILE A 28 0.48 4.76 -8.95
C ILE A 28 0.05 3.42 -8.32
N PRO A 29 0.54 2.24 -8.75
CA PRO A 29 0.13 0.97 -8.16
C PRO A 29 0.53 0.87 -6.69
N VAL A 30 1.72 1.35 -6.32
CA VAL A 30 2.22 1.35 -4.95
C VAL A 30 1.37 2.27 -4.06
N ILE A 31 1.08 3.48 -4.53
CA ILE A 31 0.18 4.42 -3.85
C ILE A 31 -1.21 3.79 -3.69
N PHE A 32 -1.72 3.10 -4.71
CA PHE A 32 -3.01 2.44 -4.61
C PHE A 32 -3.01 1.33 -3.55
N THR A 33 -1.95 0.51 -3.48
CA THR A 33 -1.82 -0.50 -2.42
C THR A 33 -1.76 0.06 -1.02
N SER A 34 -1.26 1.28 -0.83
CA SER A 34 -1.20 1.91 0.50
C SER A 34 -2.59 2.25 1.06
N PHE A 35 -3.63 2.25 0.22
CA PHE A 35 -5.03 2.39 0.62
C PHE A 35 -5.80 1.05 0.59
N GLY A 36 -5.09 -0.08 0.68
CA GLY A 36 -5.66 -1.43 0.66
C GLY A 36 -6.36 -1.84 1.96
N PHE A 37 -7.59 -1.37 2.20
CA PHE A 37 -8.44 -1.82 3.34
C PHE A 37 -9.66 -2.64 2.93
N HIS A 38 -9.81 -2.96 1.64
CA HIS A 38 -11.01 -3.57 1.06
C HIS A 38 -11.36 -4.94 1.65
N GLY A 39 -10.36 -5.72 2.07
CA GLY A 39 -10.58 -7.00 2.75
C GLY A 39 -11.28 -6.87 4.11
N SER A 40 -11.17 -5.70 4.76
CA SER A 40 -11.81 -5.42 6.06
C SER A 40 -13.20 -4.81 5.92
N VAL A 41 -13.64 -4.46 4.70
CA VAL A 41 -14.95 -3.84 4.46
C VAL A 41 -16.11 -4.69 4.98
N PRO A 42 -16.18 -6.02 4.72
CA PRO A 42 -17.28 -6.85 5.24
C PRO A 42 -17.35 -6.86 6.76
N SER A 43 -16.20 -6.95 7.43
CA SER A 43 -16.11 -6.93 8.90
C SER A 43 -16.57 -5.60 9.47
N ILE A 44 -16.19 -4.47 8.86
CA ILE A 44 -16.65 -3.14 9.27
C ILE A 44 -18.17 -2.99 9.04
N VAL A 45 -18.69 -3.45 7.90
CA VAL A 45 -20.14 -3.43 7.61
C VAL A 45 -20.93 -4.22 8.65
N SER A 46 -20.46 -5.42 9.00
CA SER A 46 -21.05 -6.25 10.05
C SER A 46 -20.99 -5.58 11.41
N TYR A 47 -19.81 -5.04 11.79
CA TYR A 47 -19.61 -4.34 13.06
C TYR A 47 -20.54 -3.13 13.23
N MET A 48 -20.81 -2.42 12.13
CA MET A 48 -21.68 -1.24 12.13
C MET A 48 -23.17 -1.58 11.94
N ASN A 49 -23.55 -2.86 11.95
CA ASN A 49 -24.91 -3.35 11.71
C ASN A 49 -25.53 -2.75 10.43
N GLY A 50 -24.73 -2.58 9.37
CA GLY A 50 -25.19 -2.00 8.10
C GLY A 50 -25.57 -0.52 8.14
N ASN A 51 -25.22 0.24 9.20
CA ASN A 51 -25.54 1.66 9.29
C ASN A 51 -24.75 2.50 8.26
N ILE A 52 -25.37 2.80 7.12
CA ILE A 52 -24.75 3.48 5.98
C ILE A 52 -24.16 4.84 6.34
N ARG A 53 -24.83 5.63 7.18
CA ARG A 53 -24.34 6.98 7.55
C ARG A 53 -23.04 6.87 8.35
N LYS A 54 -22.98 5.95 9.31
CA LYS A 54 -21.76 5.73 10.09
C LYS A 54 -20.66 5.10 9.22
N LEU A 55 -21.00 4.14 8.36
CA LEU A 55 -20.05 3.52 7.43
C LEU A 55 -19.36 4.55 6.52
N ARG A 56 -20.11 5.51 5.98
CA ARG A 56 -19.54 6.59 5.17
C ARG A 56 -18.49 7.39 5.94
N TRP A 57 -18.80 7.77 7.18
CA TRP A 57 -17.84 8.47 8.03
C TRP A 57 -16.60 7.63 8.32
N VAL A 58 -16.78 6.35 8.68
CA VAL A 58 -15.65 5.42 8.93
C VAL A 58 -14.73 5.31 7.72
N PHE A 59 -15.26 5.13 6.51
CA PHE A 59 -14.42 5.04 5.32
C PHE A 59 -13.77 6.37 4.93
N MET A 60 -14.48 7.50 5.08
CA MET A 60 -13.94 8.83 4.78
C MET A 60 -12.81 9.21 5.75
N THR A 61 -13.04 9.10 7.06
CA THR A 61 -12.03 9.44 8.06
C THR A 61 -10.89 8.42 8.07
N GLY A 62 -11.21 7.13 7.93
CA GLY A 62 -10.25 6.04 7.84
C GLY A 62 -9.32 6.17 6.63
N SER A 63 -9.75 6.77 5.53
CA SER A 63 -8.90 7.05 4.36
C SER A 63 -8.20 8.42 4.45
N ALA A 64 -8.86 9.43 5.02
CA ALA A 64 -8.29 10.77 5.14
C ALA A 64 -7.08 10.82 6.09
N ILE A 65 -7.12 10.08 7.20
CA ILE A 65 -6.02 10.05 8.18
C ILE A 65 -4.71 9.54 7.53
N PRO A 66 -4.66 8.36 6.87
CA PRO A 66 -3.49 7.91 6.13
C PRO A 66 -3.04 8.90 5.05
N LEU A 67 -3.98 9.49 4.30
CA LEU A 67 -3.64 10.46 3.25
C LEU A 67 -2.87 11.66 3.82
N VAL A 68 -3.36 12.25 4.91
CA VAL A 68 -2.69 13.36 5.58
C VAL A 68 -1.32 12.94 6.09
N ALA A 69 -1.22 11.75 6.71
CA ALA A 69 0.06 11.22 7.18
C ALA A 69 1.06 11.01 6.03
N TYR A 70 0.63 10.46 4.89
CA TYR A 70 1.47 10.27 3.71
C TYR A 70 1.92 11.59 3.10
N ILE A 71 1.06 12.61 3.03
CA ILE A 71 1.45 13.94 2.55
C ILE A 71 2.52 14.55 3.45
N PHE A 72 2.31 14.54 4.78
CA PHE A 72 3.32 15.05 5.71
C PHE A 72 4.63 14.27 5.63
N TRP A 73 4.54 12.94 5.50
CA TRP A 73 5.71 12.09 5.34
C TRP A 73 6.48 12.41 4.07
N GLN A 74 5.79 12.59 2.94
CA GLN A 74 6.40 12.91 1.67
C GLN A 74 7.06 14.29 1.71
N LEU A 75 6.40 15.30 2.30
CA LEU A 75 6.96 16.64 2.46
C LEU A 75 8.19 16.65 3.36
N ALA A 76 8.14 15.94 4.48
CA ALA A 76 9.27 15.82 5.39
C ALA A 76 10.44 15.11 4.71
N THR A 77 10.18 14.02 3.99
CA THR A 77 11.22 13.20 3.35
C THR A 77 11.86 13.92 2.16
N LEU A 78 11.06 14.37 1.19
CA LEU A 78 11.58 15.08 0.01
C LEU A 78 12.12 16.46 0.35
N GLY A 79 11.61 17.09 1.41
CA GLY A 79 12.05 18.42 1.82
C GLY A 79 13.37 18.42 2.59
N SER A 80 13.62 17.37 3.38
CA SER A 80 14.79 17.28 4.27
C SER A 80 16.01 16.61 3.65
N ILE A 81 15.84 15.80 2.61
CA ILE A 81 16.93 15.11 1.93
C ILE A 81 17.28 15.88 0.66
N ASP A 82 18.56 16.23 0.51
CA ASP A 82 19.05 16.93 -0.67
C ASP A 82 18.92 16.08 -1.95
N SER A 83 18.55 16.72 -3.06
CA SER A 83 18.34 16.08 -4.37
C SER A 83 19.47 15.17 -4.88
N PRO A 84 20.79 15.46 -4.72
CA PRO A 84 21.85 14.50 -5.08
C PRO A 84 21.86 13.26 -4.18
N THR A 85 21.70 13.42 -2.86
CA THR A 85 21.62 12.29 -1.91
C THR A 85 20.39 11.44 -2.19
N PHE A 86 19.23 12.06 -2.42
CA PHE A 86 17.99 11.37 -2.75
C PHE A 86 18.11 10.57 -4.06
N ARG A 87 18.78 11.12 -5.09
CA ARG A 87 19.07 10.37 -6.33
C ARG A 87 20.02 9.20 -6.10
N GLY A 88 21.01 9.34 -5.22
CA GLY A 88 21.88 8.23 -4.80
C GLY A 88 21.10 7.12 -4.11
N LEU A 89 20.17 7.46 -3.22
CA LEU A 89 19.30 6.50 -2.54
C LEU A 89 18.41 5.75 -3.53
N LEU A 90 17.79 6.46 -4.48
CA LEU A 90 17.00 5.85 -5.55
C LEU A 90 17.84 4.92 -6.41
N ALA A 91 19.03 5.34 -6.84
CA ALA A 91 19.93 4.52 -7.65
C ALA A 91 20.43 3.27 -6.92
N SER A 92 20.55 3.33 -5.59
CA SER A 92 20.95 2.20 -4.75
C SER A 92 19.79 1.24 -4.42
N HIS A 93 18.55 1.55 -4.81
CA HIS A 93 17.35 0.76 -4.48
C HIS A 93 17.25 0.45 -2.98
N ALA A 94 17.73 1.37 -2.13
CA ALA A 94 17.96 1.08 -0.72
C ALA A 94 16.67 1.07 0.12
N GLY A 95 15.54 1.48 -0.46
CA GLY A 95 14.22 1.40 0.16
C GLY A 95 14.15 2.11 1.52
N LEU A 96 13.48 1.48 2.49
CA LEU A 96 13.37 2.00 3.86
C LEU A 96 14.75 2.11 4.54
N ASN A 97 15.65 1.16 4.32
CA ASN A 97 16.97 1.15 4.94
C ASN A 97 17.83 2.33 4.44
N GLY A 98 17.78 2.63 3.15
CA GLY A 98 18.44 3.81 2.58
C GLY A 98 17.86 5.10 3.13
N LEU A 99 16.53 5.15 3.29
CA LEU A 99 15.90 6.31 3.91
C LEU A 99 16.35 6.50 5.36
N LEU A 100 16.35 5.43 6.15
CA LEU A 100 16.83 5.44 7.53
C LEU A 100 18.31 5.85 7.59
N GLN A 101 19.14 5.41 6.65
CA GLN A 101 20.54 5.82 6.53
C GLN A 101 20.69 7.31 6.21
N ALA A 102 19.92 7.86 5.27
CA ALA A 102 19.94 9.29 4.96
C ALA A 102 19.45 10.16 6.13
N LEU A 103 18.50 9.65 6.90
CA LEU A 103 18.09 10.28 8.17
C LEU A 103 19.23 10.36 9.20
N ARG A 104 20.17 9.40 9.20
CA ARG A 104 21.37 9.47 10.06
C ARG A 104 22.22 10.68 9.71
N GLU A 105 22.40 10.93 8.42
CA GLU A 105 23.19 12.07 7.92
C GLU A 105 22.54 13.42 8.27
N VAL A 106 21.20 13.49 8.30
CA VAL A 106 20.46 14.74 8.60
C VAL A 106 20.31 15.00 10.10
N VAL A 107 20.00 13.99 10.91
CA VAL A 107 19.60 14.20 12.32
C VAL A 107 20.78 14.10 13.31
N ALA A 108 21.92 13.52 12.89
CA ALA A 108 23.20 13.51 13.61
C ALA A 108 23.14 13.14 15.12
N SER A 109 22.16 12.31 15.54
CA SER A 109 22.02 11.85 16.93
C SER A 109 21.83 10.33 17.01
N PRO A 110 22.79 9.58 17.57
CA PRO A 110 22.73 8.11 17.66
C PRO A 110 21.53 7.57 18.44
N HIS A 111 21.04 8.32 19.44
CA HIS A 111 19.90 7.92 20.25
C HIS A 111 18.58 8.02 19.49
N VAL A 112 18.45 9.06 18.65
CA VAL A 112 17.25 9.25 17.82
C VAL A 112 17.20 8.20 16.72
N GLU A 113 18.35 7.87 16.13
CA GLU A 113 18.49 6.78 15.17
C GLU A 113 18.03 5.44 15.75
N LEU A 114 18.58 5.04 16.90
CA LEU A 114 18.23 3.77 17.54
C LEU A 114 16.73 3.69 17.85
N ALA A 115 16.15 4.75 18.40
CA ALA A 115 14.72 4.79 18.72
C ALA A 115 13.84 4.64 17.46
N VAL A 116 14.22 5.27 16.35
CA VAL A 116 13.49 5.19 15.08
C VAL A 116 13.62 3.82 14.44
N HIS A 117 14.81 3.22 14.44
CA HIS A 117 15.03 1.86 13.93
C HIS A 117 14.23 0.83 14.73
N LEU A 118 14.34 0.85 16.06
CA LEU A 118 13.58 -0.07 16.92
C LEU A 118 12.08 0.07 16.72
N PHE A 119 11.58 1.31 16.60
CA PHE A 119 10.17 1.55 16.31
C PHE A 119 9.75 0.95 14.96
N ALA A 120 10.54 1.14 13.90
CA ALA A 120 10.25 0.58 12.59
C ALA A 120 10.25 -0.96 12.63
N ASP A 121 11.23 -1.57 13.30
CA ASP A 121 11.34 -3.03 13.43
C ASP A 121 10.17 -3.63 14.21
N LEU A 122 9.81 -3.02 15.35
CA LEU A 122 8.65 -3.43 16.15
C LEU A 122 7.33 -3.26 15.39
N ALA A 123 7.16 -2.15 14.68
CA ALA A 123 5.98 -1.89 13.87
C ALA A 123 5.86 -2.91 12.72
N LEU A 124 6.98 -3.22 12.05
CA LEU A 124 7.01 -4.21 10.97
C LEU A 124 6.74 -5.62 11.51
N ALA A 125 7.35 -6.01 12.63
CA ALA A 125 7.14 -7.32 13.24
C ALA A 125 5.69 -7.55 13.68
N THR A 126 5.08 -6.55 14.34
CA THR A 126 3.69 -6.63 14.81
C THR A 126 2.68 -6.63 13.65
N SER A 127 2.92 -5.80 12.62
CA SER A 127 2.10 -5.81 11.40
C SER A 127 2.22 -7.13 10.65
N PHE A 128 3.45 -7.65 10.50
CA PHE A 128 3.72 -8.93 9.85
C PHE A 128 3.01 -10.08 10.54
N LEU A 129 3.04 -10.13 11.88
CA LEU A 129 2.38 -11.17 12.66
C LEU A 129 0.87 -11.21 12.37
N GLY A 130 0.19 -10.05 12.37
CA GLY A 130 -1.25 -9.96 12.08
C GLY A 130 -1.60 -10.48 10.68
N VAL A 131 -0.84 -10.07 9.66
CA VAL A 131 -1.06 -10.51 8.27
C VAL A 131 -0.72 -11.99 8.09
N ALA A 132 0.37 -12.47 8.70
CA ALA A 132 0.79 -13.86 8.62
C ALA A 132 -0.22 -14.81 9.25
N LEU A 133 -0.80 -14.44 10.41
CA LEU A 133 -1.88 -15.22 11.03
C LEU A 133 -3.13 -15.24 10.13
N GLY A 134 -3.55 -14.09 9.59
CA GLY A 134 -4.70 -14.05 8.68
C GLY A 134 -4.49 -14.88 7.42
N LEU A 135 -3.28 -14.85 6.84
CA LEU A 135 -2.93 -15.69 5.69
C LEU A 135 -2.86 -17.18 6.05
N PHE A 136 -2.34 -17.51 7.25
CA PHE A 136 -2.30 -18.88 7.75
C PHE A 136 -3.71 -19.46 7.87
N ASP A 137 -4.63 -18.74 8.51
CA ASP A 137 -6.01 -19.20 8.68
C ASP A 137 -6.72 -19.32 7.33
N TYR A 138 -6.55 -18.33 6.45
CA TYR A 138 -7.09 -18.37 5.08
C TYR A 138 -6.60 -19.60 4.29
N LEU A 139 -5.30 -19.90 4.33
CA LEU A 139 -4.75 -21.05 3.61
C LEU A 139 -5.15 -22.38 4.25
N ALA A 140 -5.28 -22.43 5.58
CA ALA A 140 -5.79 -23.61 6.27
C ALA A 140 -7.22 -23.93 5.79
N ASP A 141 -8.08 -22.91 5.70
CA ASP A 141 -9.46 -23.05 5.24
C ASP A 141 -9.52 -23.39 3.74
N LEU A 142 -8.73 -22.71 2.90
CA LEU A 142 -8.68 -22.93 1.46
C LEU A 142 -8.26 -24.36 1.10
N PHE A 143 -7.29 -24.91 1.81
CA PHE A 143 -6.83 -26.29 1.60
C PHE A 143 -7.56 -27.32 2.49
N GLN A 144 -8.61 -26.90 3.21
CA GLN A 144 -9.39 -27.73 4.14
C GLN A 144 -8.52 -28.56 5.10
N ARG A 145 -7.47 -27.94 5.65
CA ARG A 145 -6.49 -28.61 6.50
C ARG A 145 -7.07 -28.85 7.88
N ARG A 146 -6.87 -30.07 8.40
CA ARG A 146 -7.27 -30.43 9.77
C ARG A 146 -6.39 -29.70 10.79
N SER A 147 -6.96 -29.33 11.94
CA SER A 147 -6.28 -28.69 13.09
C SER A 147 -5.31 -29.60 13.86
N THR A 148 -4.73 -30.60 13.20
CA THR A 148 -3.68 -31.48 13.75
C THR A 148 -2.31 -30.80 13.70
N VAL A 149 -1.37 -31.25 14.52
CA VAL A 149 0.02 -30.72 14.53
C VAL A 149 0.64 -30.76 13.12
N PHE A 150 0.46 -31.88 12.41
CA PHE A 150 0.95 -32.03 11.04
C PHE A 150 0.25 -31.09 10.06
N GLY A 151 -1.07 -30.94 10.16
CA GLY A 151 -1.84 -30.00 9.33
C GLY A 151 -1.40 -28.55 9.54
N ARG A 152 -1.19 -28.13 10.79
CA ARG A 152 -0.70 -26.78 11.12
C ARG A 152 0.73 -26.54 10.65
N MET A 153 1.60 -27.55 10.76
CA MET A 153 2.97 -27.46 10.24
C MET A 153 2.97 -27.30 8.71
N GLN A 154 2.16 -28.07 7.99
CA GLN A 154 2.01 -27.92 6.54
C GLN A 154 1.47 -26.54 6.15
N THR A 155 0.42 -26.05 6.82
CA THR A 155 -0.08 -24.70 6.59
C THR A 155 1.01 -23.67 6.86
N GLY A 156 1.76 -23.80 7.96
CA GLY A 156 2.87 -22.90 8.28
C GLY A 156 3.94 -22.87 7.19
N LEU A 157 4.33 -24.03 6.66
CA LEU A 157 5.27 -24.10 5.53
C LEU A 157 4.73 -23.37 4.31
N ILE A 158 3.46 -23.58 3.93
CA ILE A 158 2.87 -22.91 2.76
C ILE A 158 2.71 -21.40 3.00
N THR A 159 2.43 -20.97 4.24
CA THR A 159 2.29 -19.56 4.60
C THR A 159 3.63 -18.82 4.56
N PHE A 160 4.70 -19.41 5.11
CA PHE A 160 5.96 -18.69 5.32
C PHE A 160 7.04 -18.97 4.29
N LEU A 161 7.09 -20.18 3.73
CA LEU A 161 8.18 -20.61 2.84
C LEU A 161 8.16 -19.87 1.50
N PRO A 162 7.01 -19.66 0.81
CA PRO A 162 7.00 -18.89 -0.43
C PRO A 162 7.39 -17.41 -0.24
N PRO A 163 6.84 -16.65 0.74
CA PRO A 163 7.30 -15.28 1.00
C PRO A 163 8.77 -15.21 1.40
N LEU A 164 9.26 -16.18 2.20
CA LEU A 164 10.66 -16.25 2.60
C LEU A 164 11.58 -16.50 1.39
N ALA A 165 11.23 -17.46 0.53
CA ALA A 165 11.98 -17.73 -0.70
C ALA A 165 12.02 -16.48 -1.59
N PHE A 166 10.87 -15.81 -1.77
CA PHE A 166 10.82 -14.55 -2.52
C PHE A 166 11.74 -13.48 -1.91
N ALA A 167 11.74 -13.31 -0.60
CA ALA A 167 12.62 -12.34 0.07
C ALA A 167 14.12 -12.67 -0.09
N LEU A 168 14.48 -13.95 -0.11
CA LEU A 168 15.87 -14.39 -0.27
C LEU A 168 16.37 -14.28 -1.71
N PHE A 169 15.54 -14.62 -2.70
CA PHE A 169 15.92 -14.59 -4.12
C PHE A 169 15.70 -13.21 -4.78
N TYR A 170 14.79 -12.40 -4.25
CA TYR A 170 14.48 -11.05 -4.72
C TYR A 170 14.60 -10.03 -3.59
N PRO A 171 15.82 -9.77 -3.07
CA PRO A 171 16.03 -8.86 -1.92
C PRO A 171 15.60 -7.41 -2.17
N ARG A 172 15.46 -7.00 -3.44
CA ARG A 172 14.91 -5.69 -3.87
C ARG A 172 13.49 -5.79 -4.42
N GLY A 173 12.87 -6.97 -4.35
CA GLY A 173 11.56 -7.25 -4.93
C GLY A 173 10.37 -6.73 -4.12
N PHE A 174 10.59 -6.00 -3.02
CA PHE A 174 9.50 -5.52 -2.16
C PHE A 174 8.58 -4.55 -2.91
N VAL A 175 9.14 -3.53 -3.56
CA VAL A 175 8.35 -2.55 -4.33
C VAL A 175 7.70 -3.23 -5.55
N MET A 176 8.43 -4.12 -6.22
CA MET A 176 7.90 -4.94 -7.30
C MET A 176 6.68 -5.77 -6.85
N ALA A 177 6.78 -6.45 -5.69
CA ALA A 177 5.69 -7.24 -5.12
C ALA A 177 4.48 -6.36 -4.75
N LEU A 178 4.71 -5.16 -4.20
CA LEU A 178 3.65 -4.18 -3.97
C LEU A 178 2.97 -3.76 -5.28
N GLY A 179 3.73 -3.52 -6.35
CA GLY A 179 3.17 -3.19 -7.66
C GLY A 179 2.23 -4.29 -8.18
N TYR A 180 2.65 -5.56 -8.11
CA TYR A 180 1.80 -6.70 -8.50
C TYR A 180 0.60 -6.89 -7.56
N ALA A 181 0.76 -6.69 -6.25
CA ALA A 181 -0.36 -6.68 -5.32
C ALA A 181 -1.38 -5.58 -5.68
N GLY A 182 -0.91 -4.44 -6.20
CA GLY A 182 -1.74 -3.35 -6.72
C GLY A 182 -2.66 -3.79 -7.86
N VAL A 183 -2.21 -4.67 -8.74
CA VAL A 183 -3.04 -5.25 -9.81
C VAL A 183 -4.17 -6.10 -9.22
N ALA A 184 -3.83 -7.02 -8.31
CA ALA A 184 -4.83 -7.87 -7.66
C ALA A 184 -5.86 -7.03 -6.90
N LEU A 185 -5.39 -6.02 -6.17
CA LEU A 185 -6.26 -5.08 -5.47
C LEU A 185 -7.10 -4.26 -6.45
N ALA A 186 -6.58 -3.84 -7.60
CA ALA A 186 -7.35 -3.03 -8.57
C ALA A 186 -8.52 -3.84 -9.15
N VAL A 187 -8.28 -5.12 -9.44
CA VAL A 187 -9.34 -6.05 -9.85
C VAL A 187 -10.39 -6.19 -8.75
N LEU A 188 -9.96 -6.48 -7.53
CA LEU A 188 -10.86 -6.78 -6.41
C LEU A 188 -11.61 -5.56 -5.86
N ALA A 189 -10.97 -4.40 -5.84
CA ALA A 189 -11.47 -3.18 -5.19
C ALA A 189 -12.09 -2.16 -6.16
N LEU A 190 -11.65 -2.13 -7.43
CA LEU A 190 -12.15 -1.17 -8.41
C LEU A 190 -13.02 -1.84 -9.47
N LEU A 191 -12.48 -2.82 -10.20
CA LEU A 191 -13.18 -3.40 -11.35
C LEU A 191 -14.39 -4.22 -10.92
N ILE A 192 -14.22 -5.20 -10.03
CA ILE A 192 -15.31 -6.07 -9.58
C ILE A 192 -16.44 -5.26 -8.92
N PRO A 193 -16.18 -4.37 -7.94
CA PRO A 193 -17.25 -3.61 -7.29
C PRO A 193 -17.96 -2.66 -8.26
N ALA A 194 -17.24 -2.01 -9.19
CA ALA A 194 -17.87 -1.16 -10.20
C ALA A 194 -18.82 -1.96 -11.11
N MET A 195 -18.39 -3.14 -11.58
CA MET A 195 -19.23 -4.03 -12.39
C MET A 195 -20.43 -4.56 -11.60
N LEU A 196 -20.24 -4.98 -10.34
CA LEU A 196 -21.33 -5.45 -9.49
C LEU A 196 -22.38 -4.35 -9.27
N VAL A 197 -21.97 -3.12 -8.98
CA VAL A 197 -22.92 -2.01 -8.81
C VAL A 197 -23.64 -1.70 -10.12
N TRP A 198 -22.95 -1.76 -11.26
CA TRP A 198 -23.57 -1.58 -12.58
C TRP A 198 -24.66 -2.63 -12.83
N GLN A 199 -24.34 -3.90 -12.61
CA GLN A 199 -25.25 -5.02 -12.81
C GLN A 199 -26.45 -4.95 -11.84
N CYS A 200 -26.20 -4.65 -10.57
CA CYS A 200 -27.25 -4.47 -9.56
C CYS A 200 -28.20 -3.32 -9.91
N ARG A 201 -27.69 -2.20 -10.45
CA ARG A 201 -28.54 -1.08 -10.89
C ARG A 201 -29.41 -1.43 -12.09
N LYS A 202 -28.93 -2.30 -12.99
CA LYS A 202 -29.70 -2.77 -14.16
C LYS A 202 -30.82 -3.74 -13.76
N GLN A 203 -30.55 -4.63 -12.80
CA GLN A 203 -31.52 -5.63 -12.34
C GLN A 203 -32.51 -5.08 -11.31
N ASN A 204 -32.07 -4.14 -10.45
CA ASN A 204 -32.88 -3.57 -9.38
C ASN A 204 -32.79 -2.04 -9.36
N SER A 205 -33.75 -1.39 -10.04
CA SER A 205 -33.84 0.08 -10.09
C SER A 205 -34.22 0.74 -8.76
N GLN A 206 -34.74 -0.03 -7.79
CA GLN A 206 -35.27 0.46 -6.50
C GLN A 206 -34.38 0.01 -5.31
N ALA A 207 -33.06 0.11 -5.43
CA ALA A 207 -32.16 -0.18 -4.32
C ALA A 207 -32.25 0.89 -3.22
N GLY A 208 -32.37 0.46 -1.95
CA GLY A 208 -32.49 1.35 -0.78
C GLY A 208 -31.29 2.27 -0.51
N TYR A 209 -30.13 2.00 -1.15
CA TYR A 209 -28.97 2.88 -1.12
C TYR A 209 -28.33 3.03 -2.49
N ARG A 210 -27.99 4.27 -2.87
CA ARG A 210 -27.20 4.59 -4.06
C ARG A 210 -26.12 5.60 -3.72
N VAL A 211 -24.88 5.27 -4.09
CA VAL A 211 -23.75 6.21 -3.99
C VAL A 211 -23.94 7.39 -4.94
N ALA A 212 -23.56 8.59 -4.49
CA ALA A 212 -23.57 9.80 -5.31
C ALA A 212 -22.61 9.68 -6.51
N GLY A 213 -22.91 10.39 -7.60
CA GLY A 213 -22.07 10.38 -8.81
C GLY A 213 -22.55 9.48 -9.95
N GLY A 214 -23.64 8.71 -9.76
CA GLY A 214 -24.35 8.05 -10.86
C GLY A 214 -23.50 7.05 -11.64
N THR A 215 -23.77 6.90 -12.94
CA THR A 215 -22.99 6.06 -13.85
C THR A 215 -21.62 6.65 -14.22
N PRO A 216 -21.42 7.99 -14.35
CA PRO A 216 -20.09 8.54 -14.64
C PRO A 216 -19.05 8.22 -13.55
N ALA A 217 -19.43 8.30 -12.27
CA ALA A 217 -18.52 7.96 -11.18
C ALA A 217 -18.12 6.48 -11.19
N LEU A 218 -19.03 5.57 -11.55
CA LEU A 218 -18.70 4.15 -11.70
C LEU A 218 -17.75 3.90 -12.88
N ALA A 219 -17.99 4.56 -14.01
CA ALA A 219 -17.10 4.49 -15.18
C ALA A 219 -15.71 5.02 -14.83
N LEU A 220 -15.62 6.13 -14.09
CA LEU A 220 -14.35 6.68 -13.62
C LEU A 220 -13.58 5.68 -12.73
N VAL A 221 -14.25 5.08 -11.74
CA VAL A 221 -13.64 4.06 -10.86
C VAL A 221 -13.13 2.87 -11.66
N PHE A 222 -13.92 2.40 -12.63
CA PHE A 222 -13.53 1.31 -13.52
C PHE A 222 -12.29 1.68 -14.34
N ILE A 223 -12.28 2.86 -14.98
CA ILE A 223 -11.14 3.37 -15.75
C ILE A 223 -9.91 3.50 -14.86
N CYS A 224 -10.03 4.01 -13.63
CA CYS A 224 -8.93 4.06 -12.68
C CYS A 224 -8.33 2.68 -12.42
N GLY A 225 -9.16 1.64 -12.28
CA GLY A 225 -8.69 0.26 -12.16
C GLY A 225 -7.90 -0.21 -13.38
N ILE A 226 -8.40 0.08 -14.59
CA ILE A 226 -7.68 -0.23 -15.83
C ILE A 226 -6.35 0.53 -15.92
N VAL A 227 -6.32 1.80 -15.50
CA VAL A 227 -5.09 2.61 -15.48
C VAL A 227 -4.05 2.02 -14.53
N VAL A 228 -4.44 1.64 -13.30
CA VAL A 228 -3.50 1.00 -12.35
C VAL A 228 -2.88 -0.26 -12.95
N ILE A 229 -3.69 -1.11 -13.59
CA ILE A 229 -3.23 -2.34 -14.25
C ILE A 229 -2.33 -2.01 -15.44
N GLY A 230 -2.73 -1.06 -16.29
CA GLY A 230 -1.97 -0.65 -17.47
C GLY A 230 -0.62 -0.05 -17.11
N VAL A 231 -0.54 0.74 -16.03
CA VAL A 231 0.72 1.27 -15.50
C VAL A 231 1.62 0.14 -15.04
N GLN A 232 1.12 -0.80 -14.21
CA GLN A 232 1.94 -1.92 -13.76
C GLN A 232 2.42 -2.80 -14.92
N PHE A 233 1.59 -3.00 -15.93
CA PHE A 233 1.96 -3.75 -17.13
C PHE A 233 3.03 -3.00 -17.96
N SER A 234 2.93 -1.67 -18.04
CA SER A 234 3.92 -0.81 -18.69
C SER A 234 5.29 -0.84 -17.99
N ILE A 235 5.29 -0.92 -16.65
CA ILE A 235 6.52 -1.16 -15.86
C ILE A 235 7.10 -2.54 -16.19
N ALA A 236 6.27 -3.58 -16.18
CA ALA A 236 6.71 -4.95 -16.47
C ALA A 236 7.29 -5.13 -17.89
N MET A 237 6.82 -4.34 -18.87
CA MET A 237 7.35 -4.33 -20.24
C MET A 237 8.55 -3.39 -20.43
N GLY A 238 8.95 -2.63 -19.40
CA GLY A 238 10.06 -1.67 -19.46
C GLY A 238 9.75 -0.35 -20.16
N PHE A 239 8.47 -0.02 -20.42
CA PHE A 239 8.07 1.27 -20.98
C PHE A 239 8.05 2.40 -19.94
N LEU A 240 7.85 2.05 -18.68
CA LEU A 240 7.94 2.95 -17.53
C LEU A 240 9.09 2.49 -16.61
N PRO A 241 9.78 3.41 -15.91
CA PRO A 241 10.83 3.01 -14.98
C PRO A 241 10.23 2.24 -13.79
N ASP A 242 11.00 1.30 -13.26
CA ASP A 242 10.68 0.64 -12.00
C ASP A 242 10.79 1.68 -10.85
N PRO A 243 9.74 1.89 -10.04
CA PRO A 243 9.78 2.84 -8.94
C PRO A 243 10.62 2.36 -7.75
N GLY A 244 11.16 1.13 -7.78
CA GLY A 244 11.86 0.54 -6.65
C GLY A 244 13.06 -0.31 -6.99
#